data_AF-A0A9D4JMT8-F1
#
_entry.id   AF-A0A9D4JMT8-F1
#
_cell.length_a   1.000
_cell.length_b   1.000
_cell.length_c   1.000
_cell.angle_alpha   90.00
_cell.angle_beta   90.00
_cell.angle_gamma   90.00
#
_symmetry.space_group_name_H-M   'P 1'
#
loop_
_entity.id
_entity.type
_entity.pdbx_description
1 polymer ?
#
loop_
_entity_poly.entity_id
_entity_poly.type
_entity_poly.pdbx_seq_one_letter_code
_entity_poly.pdbx_strand_id
1 'polypeptide(L)'
;MACLAEVARLAWLVGPEVTKLAWLVGPEVARLAWLVGPEVARLAWLVGPEVARLAWLVGPEVAWLAWLGGPEVARLAWLVGPEVARLARLVGSEVARLAWLVGPEVARLAWMVGPEVAWLAWLPHRPLKNINFKFGMCLF
;
A
#
# COMPACT_ATOMS: atom_id res chain seq x y z
N MET A 1 -38.72 -20.69 7.48
CA MET A 1 -39.29 -19.67 6.56
C MET A 1 -38.90 -18.24 6.93
N ALA A 2 -39.10 -17.79 8.16
CA ALA A 2 -38.73 -16.43 8.58
C ALA A 2 -37.24 -16.10 8.40
N CYS A 3 -36.33 -17.01 8.76
CA CYS A 3 -34.89 -16.82 8.60
C CYS A 3 -34.45 -16.64 7.13
N LEU A 4 -35.01 -17.43 6.21
CA LEU A 4 -34.73 -17.31 4.77
C LEU A 4 -35.23 -15.97 4.19
N ALA A 5 -36.39 -15.51 4.65
CA ALA A 5 -36.93 -14.20 4.25
C ALA A 5 -36.05 -13.04 4.78
N GLU A 6 -35.52 -13.17 6.00
CA GLU A 6 -34.61 -12.20 6.60
C GLU A 6 -33.28 -12.11 5.83
N VAL A 7 -32.68 -13.26 5.51
CA VAL A 7 -31.44 -13.35 4.72
C VAL A 7 -31.64 -12.78 3.31
N ALA A 8 -32.75 -13.13 2.66
CA ALA A 8 -33.08 -12.58 1.33
C ALA A 8 -33.26 -11.06 1.36
N ARG A 9 -33.87 -10.53 2.42
CA ARG A 9 -34.06 -9.08 2.59
C ARG A 9 -32.75 -8.34 2.83
N LEU A 10 -31.86 -8.91 3.66
CA LEU A 10 -30.52 -8.36 3.87
C LEU A 10 -29.69 -8.40 2.58
N ALA A 11 -29.74 -9.50 1.85
CA ALA A 11 -29.06 -9.62 0.55
C ALA A 11 -29.58 -8.58 -0.46
N TRP A 12 -30.89 -8.34 -0.49
CA TRP A 12 -31.51 -7.33 -1.35
C TRP A 12 -31.09 -5.90 -0.98
N LEU A 13 -30.89 -5.63 0.31
CA LEU A 13 -30.48 -4.31 0.82
C LEU A 13 -28.98 -4.05 0.64
N VAL A 14 -28.14 -5.06 0.83
CA VAL A 14 -26.67 -4.93 0.83
C VAL A 14 -26.08 -5.14 -0.58
N GLY A 15 -26.68 -6.01 -1.40
CA GLY A 15 -26.18 -6.36 -2.73
C GLY A 15 -25.94 -5.16 -3.66
N PRO A 16 -26.87 -4.20 -3.77
CA PRO A 16 -26.67 -3.00 -4.57
C PRO A 16 -25.48 -2.14 -4.10
N GLU A 17 -25.31 -1.97 -2.79
CA GLU A 17 -24.21 -1.17 -2.22
C GLU A 17 -22.85 -1.84 -2.42
N VAL A 18 -22.76 -3.16 -2.26
CA VAL A 18 -21.53 -3.92 -2.56
C VAL A 18 -21.16 -3.81 -4.04
N THR A 19 -22.16 -3.86 -4.93
CA THR A 19 -21.95 -3.71 -6.37
C THR A 19 -21.45 -2.30 -6.70
N LYS A 20 -22.07 -1.27 -6.12
CA LYS A 20 -21.66 0.13 -6.27
C LYS A 20 -20.23 0.35 -5.78
N LEU A 21 -19.86 -0.20 -4.62
CA LEU A 21 -18.50 -0.14 -4.10
C LEU A 21 -17.49 -0.76 -5.07
N ALA A 22 -17.78 -1.93 -5.62
CA ALA A 22 -16.90 -2.57 -6.60
C ALA A 22 -16.68 -1.68 -7.84
N TRP A 23 -17.74 -1.05 -8.34
CA TRP A 23 -17.67 -0.11 -9.48
C TRP A 23 -16.86 1.15 -9.19
N LEU A 24 -16.92 1.67 -7.96
CA LEU A 24 -16.19 2.87 -7.54
C LEU A 24 -14.70 2.58 -7.28
N VAL A 25 -14.40 1.43 -6.69
CA VAL A 25 -13.03 1.06 -6.28
C VAL A 25 -12.20 0.56 -7.46
N GLY A 26 -12.78 -0.24 -8.37
CA GLY A 26 -12.05 -0.88 -9.48
C GLY A 26 -11.22 0.10 -10.33
N PRO A 27 -11.81 1.18 -10.85
CA PRO A 27 -11.09 2.17 -11.66
C PRO A 27 -9.95 2.89 -10.92
N GLU A 28 -10.16 3.23 -9.65
CA GLU A 28 -9.16 3.94 -8.85
C GLU A 28 -7.98 3.03 -8.48
N VAL A 29 -8.25 1.74 -8.19
CA VAL A 29 -7.18 0.74 -7.98
C VAL A 29 -6.36 0.53 -9.26
N ALA A 30 -7.01 0.47 -10.42
CA ALA A 30 -6.32 0.36 -11.70
C ALA A 30 -5.45 1.60 -11.99
N ARG A 31 -5.95 2.80 -11.67
CA ARG A 31 -5.20 4.06 -11.80
C ARG A 31 -4.00 4.10 -10.86
N LEU A 32 -4.16 3.68 -9.61
CA LEU A 32 -3.04 3.56 -8.65
C LEU A 32 -1.96 2.60 -9.17
N ALA A 33 -2.35 1.43 -9.68
CA ALA A 33 -1.39 0.50 -10.27
C ALA A 33 -0.63 1.12 -11.45
N TRP A 34 -1.34 1.87 -12.31
CA TRP A 34 -0.73 2.56 -13.45
C TRP A 34 0.24 3.69 -13.03
N LEU A 35 -0.03 4.39 -11.94
CA LEU A 35 0.86 5.43 -11.40
C LEU A 35 2.10 4.83 -10.71
N VAL A 36 1.93 3.76 -9.93
CA VAL A 36 2.99 3.19 -9.10
C VAL A 36 3.96 2.33 -9.91
N GLY A 37 3.46 1.53 -10.86
CA GLY A 37 4.27 0.58 -11.62
C GLY A 37 5.50 1.22 -12.31
N PRO A 38 5.30 2.28 -13.13
CA PRO A 38 6.41 2.95 -13.82
C PRO A 38 7.44 3.57 -12.88
N GLU A 39 6.99 4.15 -11.76
CA GLU A 39 7.85 4.81 -10.77
C GLU A 39 8.72 3.78 -10.02
N VAL A 40 8.14 2.62 -9.67
CA VAL A 40 8.90 1.50 -9.08
C VAL A 40 9.94 0.95 -10.07
N ALA A 41 9.57 0.79 -11.35
CA ALA A 41 10.50 0.35 -12.38
C ALA A 41 11.63 1.35 -12.61
N ARG A 42 11.32 2.64 -12.61
CA ARG A 42 12.31 3.72 -12.71
C ARG A 42 13.28 3.73 -11.53
N LEU A 43 12.77 3.56 -10.30
CA LEU A 43 13.60 3.48 -9.12
C LEU A 43 14.57 2.31 -9.20
N ALA A 44 14.10 1.12 -9.61
CA ALA A 44 14.95 -0.06 -9.80
C ALA A 44 16.04 0.19 -10.86
N TRP A 45 15.69 0.84 -11.98
CA TRP A 45 16.63 1.16 -13.04
C TRP A 45 17.73 2.16 -12.60
N LEU A 46 17.38 3.13 -11.75
CA LEU A 46 18.32 4.13 -11.23
C LEU A 46 19.21 3.57 -10.11
N VAL A 47 18.64 2.78 -9.20
CA VAL A 47 19.33 2.28 -8.00
C VAL A 47 20.19 1.05 -8.29
N GLY A 48 19.75 0.15 -9.19
CA GLY A 48 20.44 -1.10 -9.49
C GLY A 48 21.92 -0.93 -9.89
N PRO A 49 22.24 -0.07 -10.88
CA PRO A 49 23.63 0.18 -11.29
C PRO A 49 24.50 0.79 -10.20
N GLU A 50 23.94 1.70 -9.39
CA GLU A 50 24.65 2.35 -8.28
C GLU A 50 25.00 1.36 -7.18
N VAL A 51 24.06 0.47 -6.81
CA VAL A 51 24.28 -0.60 -5.84
C VAL A 51 25.32 -1.60 -6.35
N ALA A 52 25.26 -1.97 -7.63
CA ALA A 52 26.25 -2.85 -8.25
C ALA A 52 27.66 -2.21 -8.23
N ARG A 53 27.75 -0.91 -8.52
CA ARG A 53 29.03 -0.16 -8.45
C ARG A 53 29.58 -0.13 -7.03
N LEU A 54 28.73 0.13 -6.03
CA LEU A 54 29.13 0.09 -4.62
C LEU A 54 29.62 -1.30 -4.20
N ALA A 55 28.92 -2.37 -4.60
CA ALA A 55 29.33 -3.73 -4.31
C ALA A 55 30.69 -4.08 -4.94
N TRP A 56 30.94 -3.62 -6.17
CA TRP A 56 32.25 -3.80 -6.83
C TRP A 56 33.37 -3.02 -6.15
N LEU A 57 33.07 -1.84 -5.61
CA LEU A 57 34.05 -0.99 -4.92
C LEU A 57 34.40 -1.57 -3.55
N VAL A 58 33.38 -1.98 -2.78
CA VAL A 58 33.53 -2.45 -1.40
C VAL A 58 33.96 -3.94 -1.32
N GLY A 59 33.48 -4.81 -2.22
CA GLY A 59 33.69 -6.26 -2.15
C GLY A 59 35.17 -6.70 -2.13
N PRO A 60 36.03 -6.19 -3.04
CA PRO A 60 37.46 -6.49 -3.03
C PRO A 60 38.19 -5.88 -1.83
N GLU A 61 37.76 -4.69 -1.42
CA GLU A 61 38.45 -3.92 -0.38
C GLU A 61 38.14 -4.43 1.03
N VAL A 62 36.94 -4.95 1.32
CA VAL A 62 36.62 -5.53 2.65
C VAL A 62 37.42 -6.81 2.92
N ALA A 63 37.74 -7.60 1.90
CA ALA A 63 38.62 -8.76 2.04
C ALA A 63 40.09 -8.38 2.33
N TRP A 64 40.50 -7.19 1.88
CA TRP A 64 41.86 -6.66 2.04
C TRP A 64 42.03 -5.82 3.33
N LEU A 65 40.96 -5.10 3.74
CA LEU A 65 40.92 -4.25 4.93
C LEU A 65 40.97 -5.01 6.26
N ALA A 66 40.65 -6.31 6.28
CA ALA A 66 40.80 -7.13 7.48
C ALA A 66 42.27 -7.21 7.97
N TRP A 67 43.24 -6.77 7.15
CA TRP A 67 44.68 -6.76 7.43
C TRP A 67 45.32 -5.37 7.48
N LEU A 68 44.62 -4.30 7.08
CA LEU A 68 45.15 -2.93 6.98
C LEU A 68 44.49 -1.98 8.01
N GLY A 69 45.25 -0.99 8.47
CA GLY A 69 44.88 -0.10 9.58
C GLY A 69 43.82 0.96 9.24
N GLY A 70 43.60 1.88 10.19
CA GLY A 70 42.60 2.97 10.08
C GLY A 70 42.67 3.91 8.86
N PRO A 71 43.85 4.22 8.27
CA PRO A 71 43.93 5.12 7.11
C PRO A 71 43.23 4.59 5.85
N GLU A 72 43.34 3.28 5.60
CA GLU A 72 42.73 2.61 4.45
C GLU A 72 41.20 2.53 4.61
N VAL A 73 40.72 2.29 5.84
CA VAL A 73 39.28 2.35 6.18
C VAL A 73 38.72 3.76 5.95
N ALA A 74 39.47 4.80 6.34
CA ALA A 74 39.06 6.19 6.13
C ALA A 74 38.99 6.56 4.64
N ARG A 75 39.92 6.07 3.82
CA ARG A 75 39.88 6.25 2.35
C ARG A 75 38.65 5.60 1.74
N LEU A 76 38.31 4.37 2.15
CA LEU A 76 37.10 3.69 1.69
C LEU A 76 35.84 4.46 2.03
N ALA A 77 35.72 4.91 3.28
CA ALA A 77 34.58 5.70 3.72
C ALA A 77 34.45 7.00 2.90
N TRP A 78 35.56 7.63 2.54
CA TRP A 78 35.58 8.82 1.70
C TRP A 78 35.13 8.55 0.25
N LEU A 79 35.46 7.36 -0.28
CA LEU A 79 35.11 6.96 -1.65
C LEU A 79 33.67 6.46 -1.78
N VAL A 80 33.17 5.76 -0.75
CA VAL A 80 31.83 5.13 -0.72
C VAL A 80 30.75 6.08 -0.20
N GLY A 81 31.10 6.95 0.75
CA GLY A 81 30.16 7.85 1.43
C GLY A 81 29.34 8.75 0.48
N PRO A 82 29.94 9.40 -0.52
CA PRO A 82 29.20 10.24 -1.46
C PRO A 82 28.16 9.46 -2.28
N GLU A 83 28.51 8.27 -2.76
CA GLU A 83 27.64 7.39 -3.54
C GLU A 83 26.47 6.88 -2.69
N VAL A 84 26.71 6.49 -1.44
CA VAL A 84 25.67 6.11 -0.48
C VAL A 84 24.72 7.29 -0.21
N ALA A 85 25.26 8.50 -0.01
CA ALA A 85 24.45 9.69 0.20
C ALA A 85 23.61 10.06 -1.04
N ARG A 86 24.15 9.84 -2.25
CA ARG A 86 23.42 10.07 -3.50
C ARG A 86 22.26 9.09 -3.66
N LEU A 87 22.49 7.81 -3.41
CA LEU A 87 21.47 6.78 -3.40
C LEU A 87 20.33 7.11 -2.41
N ALA A 88 20.69 7.50 -1.19
CA ALA A 88 19.70 7.86 -0.17
C ALA A 88 18.81 9.03 -0.62
N ARG A 89 19.39 10.06 -1.25
CA ARG A 89 18.61 11.19 -1.79
C ARG A 89 17.70 10.76 -2.94
N LEU A 90 18.19 9.94 -3.86
CA LEU A 90 17.44 9.47 -5.02
C LEU A 90 16.23 8.63 -4.61
N VAL A 91 16.44 7.68 -3.69
CA VAL A 91 15.36 6.89 -3.09
C VAL A 91 14.37 7.78 -2.37
N GLY A 92 14.87 8.72 -1.55
CA GLY A 92 14.01 9.66 -0.82
C GLY A 92 13.15 10.52 -1.74
N SER A 93 13.71 11.03 -2.84
CA SER A 93 12.95 11.84 -3.80
C SER A 93 11.87 11.03 -4.52
N GLU A 94 12.14 9.79 -4.88
CA GLU A 94 11.17 8.98 -5.62
C GLU A 94 10.05 8.47 -4.70
N VAL A 95 10.35 8.16 -3.44
CA VAL A 95 9.34 7.85 -2.43
C VAL A 95 8.43 9.06 -2.18
N ALA A 96 8.98 10.27 -2.08
CA ALA A 96 8.20 11.48 -1.92
C ALA A 96 7.30 11.75 -3.13
N ARG A 97 7.80 11.50 -4.35
CA ARG A 97 7.04 11.64 -5.59
C ARG A 97 5.90 10.63 -5.67
N LEU A 98 6.15 9.37 -5.32
CA LEU A 98 5.13 8.33 -5.20
C LEU A 98 4.04 8.72 -4.20
N ALA A 99 4.42 9.21 -3.02
CA ALA A 99 3.45 9.66 -2.02
C ALA A 99 2.57 10.81 -2.55
N TRP A 100 3.17 11.76 -3.29
CA TRP A 100 2.42 12.86 -3.91
C TRP A 100 1.47 12.39 -5.00
N LEU A 101 1.86 11.41 -5.82
CA LEU A 101 1.04 10.84 -6.88
C LEU A 101 -0.09 9.92 -6.37
N VAL A 102 0.11 9.26 -5.24
CA VAL A 102 -0.85 8.26 -4.70
C VAL A 102 -1.79 8.87 -3.66
N GLY A 103 -1.34 9.90 -2.94
CA GLY A 103 -2.09 10.55 -1.85
C GLY A 103 -3.49 11.02 -2.25
N PRO A 104 -3.65 11.78 -3.36
CA PRO A 104 -4.97 12.27 -3.80
C PRO A 104 -5.94 11.14 -4.15
N GLU A 105 -5.46 10.11 -4.85
CA GLU A 105 -6.24 8.94 -5.26
C GLU A 105 -6.69 8.12 -4.05
N VAL A 106 -5.82 7.93 -3.05
CA VAL A 106 -6.18 7.26 -1.78
C VAL A 106 -7.19 8.09 -0.99
N ALA A 107 -7.03 9.42 -0.93
CA ALA A 107 -7.98 10.31 -0.26
C ALA A 107 -9.35 10.30 -0.96
N ARG A 108 -9.36 10.26 -2.30
CA ARG A 108 -10.57 10.18 -3.11
C ARG A 108 -11.31 8.86 -2.87
N LEU A 109 -10.58 7.74 -2.87
CA LEU A 109 -11.13 6.42 -2.52
C LEU A 109 -11.75 6.43 -1.12
N ALA A 110 -11.05 6.96 -0.12
CA ALA A 110 -11.58 7.05 1.24
C ALA A 110 -12.86 7.89 1.32
N TRP A 111 -12.93 8.99 0.57
CA TRP A 111 -14.13 9.84 0.50
C TRP A 111 -15.31 9.13 -0.20
N MET A 112 -15.05 8.40 -1.28
CA MET A 112 -16.07 7.70 -2.08
C MET A 112 -16.61 6.43 -1.41
N VAL A 113 -15.83 5.79 -0.54
CA VAL A 113 -16.15 4.48 0.07
C VAL A 113 -16.54 4.62 1.54
N GLY A 114 -16.07 5.68 2.21
CA GLY A 114 -16.31 5.93 3.63
C GLY A 114 -17.78 5.92 4.05
N PRO A 115 -18.68 6.65 3.36
CA PRO A 115 -20.10 6.67 3.69
C PRO A 115 -20.78 5.29 3.57
N GLU A 116 -20.51 4.58 2.46
CA GLU A 116 -21.06 3.26 2.18
C GLU A 116 -20.56 2.21 3.19
N VAL A 117 -19.26 2.22 3.52
CA VAL A 117 -18.69 1.32 4.53
C VAL A 117 -19.22 1.65 5.93
N ALA A 118 -19.37 2.92 6.28
CA ALA A 118 -19.95 3.34 7.55
C ALA A 118 -21.43 2.90 7.68
N TRP A 119 -22.19 3.01 6.59
CA TRP A 119 -23.58 2.55 6.53
C TRP A 119 -23.68 1.03 6.67
N LEU A 120 -22.86 0.27 5.94
CA LEU A 120 -22.78 -1.19 6.05
C LEU A 120 -22.35 -1.65 7.45
N ALA A 121 -21.42 -0.93 8.09
CA ALA A 121 -20.97 -1.22 9.45
C ALA A 121 -22.03 -0.88 10.51
N TRP A 122 -22.95 0.05 10.22
CA TRP A 122 -24.00 0.48 11.15
C TRP A 122 -25.28 -0.38 11.06
N LEU A 123 -25.49 -1.07 9.94
CA LEU A 123 -26.62 -1.98 9.69
C LEU A 123 -26.89 -3.02 10.80
N PRO A 124 -25.90 -3.64 11.45
CA PRO A 124 -26.11 -4.60 12.55
C PRO A 124 -26.63 -3.96 13.85
N HIS A 125 -26.49 -2.63 14.03
CA HIS A 125 -26.76 -1.93 15.30
C HIS A 125 -28.10 -1.19 15.34
N ARG A 126 -28.89 -1.23 14.26
CA ARG A 126 -30.20 -0.61 14.24
C ARG A 126 -31.25 -1.60 14.75
N PRO A 127 -32.01 -1.30 15.82
CA PRO A 127 -33.29 -1.96 16.00
C PRO A 127 -34.16 -1.48 14.86
N LEU A 128 -34.39 -2.36 13.89
CA LEU A 128 -35.40 -2.15 12.87
C LEU A 128 -36.73 -2.07 13.62
N LYS A 129 -37.15 -0.87 14.06
CA LYS A 129 -38.37 -0.63 14.86
C LYS A 129 -39.66 -0.94 14.07
N ASN A 130 -39.57 -1.75 13.01
CA ASN A 130 -40.68 -2.44 12.38
C ASN A 130 -40.27 -3.78 11.72
N ILE A 131 -39.22 -4.44 12.21
CA ILE A 131 -38.82 -5.80 11.78
C ILE A 131 -38.39 -6.54 13.05
N ASN A 132 -39.15 -7.57 13.42
CA ASN A 132 -38.91 -8.39 14.60
C ASN A 132 -37.61 -9.20 14.45
N PHE A 133 -36.45 -8.57 14.65
CA PHE A 133 -35.18 -9.26 14.84
C PHE A 133 -35.18 -9.92 16.22
N LYS A 134 -35.83 -11.08 16.33
CA LYS A 134 -35.43 -12.05 17.35
C LYS A 134 -34.10 -12.62 16.88
N PHE A 135 -33.01 -12.24 17.55
CA PHE A 135 -31.82 -13.07 17.65
C PHE A 135 -32.18 -14.34 18.45
N GLY A 136 -33.05 -15.15 17.86
CA GLY A 136 -33.32 -16.51 18.27
C GLY A 136 -32.32 -17.37 17.53
N MET A 137 -31.30 -17.82 18.26
CA MET A 137 -30.37 -18.87 17.92
C MET A 137 -31.01 -19.87 16.95
N CYS A 138 -30.64 -19.80 15.67
CA CYS A 138 -31.04 -20.80 14.68
C CYS A 138 -30.19 -22.05 14.94
N LEU A 139 -30.59 -22.85 15.91
CA LEU A 139 -30.22 -24.25 15.99
C LEU A 139 -31.33 -25.07 15.30
N PHE A 140 -30.89 -26.10 14.59
CA PHE A 140 -31.67 -27.08 13.82
C PHE A 140 -33.01 -27.45 14.44
#